data_AF-A0AAN8LRL7-F1
#
_entry.id   AF-A0AAN8LRL7-F1
#
_cell.length_a   1.000
_cell.length_b   1.000
_cell.length_c   1.000
_cell.angle_alpha   90.00
_cell.angle_beta   90.00
_cell.angle_gamma   90.00
#
_symmetry.space_group_name_H-M   'P 1'
#
loop_
_entity.id
_entity.type
_entity.pdbx_description
1 polymer ?
#
loop_
_entity_poly.entity_id
_entity_poly.type
_entity_poly.pdbx_seq_one_letter_code
_entity_poly.pdbx_strand_id
1 'polypeptide(L)' 'MTTEPTTTMTFITMFIWIFALCLQESRGQVTVTQTPAVKAVLPGQTVSLNCKTSSDVYNNNYLAWYQQ' A
#
# COMPACT_ATOMS: atom_id res chain seq x y z
N MET A 1 -45.77 -8.03 -6.03
CA MET A 1 -44.98 -9.15 -6.55
C MET A 1 -43.94 -9.50 -5.50
N THR A 2 -44.23 -10.52 -4.69
CA THR A 2 -43.29 -11.06 -3.69
C THR A 2 -42.31 -11.96 -4.41
N THR A 3 -41.06 -11.53 -4.56
CA THR A 3 -39.99 -12.34 -5.14
C THR A 3 -39.71 -13.53 -4.23
N GLU A 4 -39.57 -14.73 -4.79
CA GLU A 4 -39.34 -15.94 -4.01
C GLU A 4 -38.05 -15.84 -3.17
N PRO A 5 -38.05 -16.35 -1.93
CA PRO A 5 -36.93 -16.21 -1.00
C PRO A 5 -35.61 -16.77 -1.56
N THR A 6 -35.66 -17.74 -2.46
CA THR A 6 -34.46 -18.30 -3.12
C THR A 6 -33.77 -17.27 -4.02
N THR A 7 -34.56 -16.46 -4.74
CA THR A 7 -34.01 -15.46 -5.68
C THR A 7 -33.31 -14.31 -4.95
N THR A 8 -33.89 -13.83 -3.85
CA THR A 8 -33.27 -12.80 -3.00
C THR A 8 -31.98 -13.29 -2.35
N MET A 9 -31.92 -14.56 -1.90
CA MET A 9 -30.70 -15.13 -1.32
C MET A 9 -29.56 -15.29 -2.34
N THR A 10 -29.87 -15.73 -3.57
CA THR A 10 -28.86 -15.83 -4.65
C THR A 10 -28.31 -14.46 -5.06
N PHE A 11 -29.15 -13.44 -5.08
CA PHE A 11 -28.73 -12.08 -5.41
C PHE A 11 -27.85 -11.45 -4.33
N ILE A 12 -28.20 -11.63 -3.05
CA ILE A 12 -27.39 -11.16 -1.92
C ILE A 12 -26.02 -11.85 -1.91
N THR A 13 -25.98 -13.17 -2.12
CA THR A 13 -24.71 -13.89 -2.17
C THR A 13 -23.84 -13.44 -3.33
N MET A 14 -24.40 -13.28 -4.54
CA MET A 14 -23.67 -12.72 -5.68
C MET A 14 -23.07 -11.34 -5.38
N PHE A 15 -23.82 -10.44 -4.75
CA PHE A 15 -23.31 -9.12 -4.38
C PHE A 15 -22.17 -9.18 -3.36
N ILE A 16 -22.26 -10.07 -2.37
CA ILE A 16 -21.19 -10.25 -1.37
C ILE A 16 -19.91 -10.72 -2.06
N TRP A 17 -20.00 -11.67 -3.00
CA TRP A 17 -18.83 -12.14 -3.75
C TRP A 17 -18.21 -11.05 -4.62
N ILE A 18 -19.04 -10.29 -5.35
CA ILE A 18 -18.57 -9.17 -6.18
C ILE A 18 -17.89 -8.11 -5.31
N PHE A 19 -18.50 -7.75 -4.19
CA PHE A 19 -17.92 -6.75 -3.27
C PHE A 19 -16.61 -7.22 -2.66
N ALA A 20 -16.53 -8.49 -2.22
CA ALA A 20 -15.31 -9.07 -1.68
C ALA A 20 -14.17 -9.05 -2.71
N LEU A 21 -14.45 -9.39 -3.98
CA LEU A 21 -13.49 -9.34 -5.07
C LEU A 21 -13.02 -7.89 -5.34
N CYS A 22 -13.94 -6.92 -5.36
CA CYS A 22 -13.58 -5.52 -5.58
C CYS A 22 -12.68 -4.94 -4.47
N LEU A 23 -12.86 -5.38 -3.22
CA LEU A 23 -12.03 -4.91 -2.09
C LEU A 23 -10.62 -5.52 -2.07
N GLN A 24 -10.41 -6.70 -2.66
CA GLN A 24 -9.08 -7.33 -2.71
C GLN A 24 -8.08 -6.60 -3.59
N GLU A 25 -8.55 -6.00 -4.69
CA GLU A 25 -7.70 -5.36 -5.70
C GLU A 25 -7.26 -3.93 -5.31
N SER A 26 -7.98 -3.28 -4.39
CA SER A 26 -7.71 -1.90 -4.00
C SER A 26 -6.61 -1.81 -2.93
N ARG A 27 -5.35 -2.10 -3.28
CA ARG A 27 -4.20 -1.81 -2.40
C ARG A 27 -3.88 -0.32 -2.42
N GLY A 28 -3.78 0.29 -1.23
CA GLY A 28 -3.40 1.70 -1.09
C GLY A 28 -1.98 1.99 -1.61
N GLN A 29 -1.73 3.23 -2.01
CA GLN A 29 -0.40 3.67 -2.47
C GLN A 29 0.64 3.59 -1.33
N VAL A 30 1.79 2.97 -1.62
CA VAL A 30 2.94 3.00 -0.72
C VAL A 30 3.66 4.34 -0.84
N THR A 31 3.94 4.97 0.29
CA THR A 31 4.71 6.22 0.35
C THR A 31 6.09 5.97 0.94
N VAL A 32 7.07 6.76 0.51
CA VAL A 32 8.46 6.70 0.99
C VAL A 32 8.78 8.02 1.69
N THR A 33 9.28 7.92 2.91
CA THR A 33 9.72 9.07 3.72
C THR A 33 11.21 8.95 3.97
N GLN A 34 11.96 9.96 3.54
CA GLN A 34 13.40 10.06 3.76
C GLN A 34 13.72 11.10 4.83
N THR A 35 14.60 10.75 5.77
CA THR A 35 15.03 11.65 6.84
C THR A 35 16.56 11.64 7.02
N PRO A 36 17.18 12.79 7.31
CA PRO A 36 16.62 14.15 7.25
C PRO A 36 16.31 14.58 5.81
N ALA A 37 15.33 15.46 5.61
CA ALA A 37 14.98 15.98 4.29
C ALA A 37 16.13 16.79 3.66
N VAL A 38 16.83 17.56 4.50
CA VAL A 38 18.04 18.29 4.12
C VAL A 38 19.00 18.25 5.31
N LYS A 39 20.28 18.03 5.05
CA LYS A 39 21.34 18.15 6.05
C LYS A 39 22.61 18.68 5.41
N ALA A 40 23.09 19.81 5.90
CA ALA A 40 24.41 20.32 5.57
C ALA A 40 25.46 19.58 6.41
N VAL A 41 26.56 19.19 5.78
CA VAL A 41 27.70 18.54 6.43
C VAL A 41 29.00 19.15 5.94
N LEU A 42 30.01 19.16 6.80
CA LEU A 42 31.36 19.57 6.40
C LEU A 42 32.05 18.43 5.65
N PRO A 43 33.02 18.73 4.77
CA PRO A 43 33.85 17.70 4.13
C PRO A 43 34.50 16.79 5.18
N GLY A 44 34.43 15.48 4.95
CA GLY A 44 34.98 14.46 5.86
C GLY A 44 34.05 14.02 7.00
N GLN A 45 32.87 14.63 7.14
CA GLN A 45 31.86 14.14 8.09
C GLN A 45 30.97 13.06 7.48
N THR A 46 30.70 12.01 8.26
CA THR A 46 29.75 10.96 7.89
C THR A 46 28.31 11.46 8.06
N VAL A 47 27.46 11.17 7.08
CA VAL A 47 26.03 11.39 7.15
C VAL A 47 25.28 10.07 7.06
N SER A 48 24.23 9.93 7.87
CA SER A 48 23.27 8.84 7.77
C SER A 48 21.95 9.39 7.24
N LEU A 49 21.44 8.77 6.18
CA LEU A 49 20.11 8.99 5.65
C LEU A 49 19.25 7.76 5.97
N ASN A 50 18.00 7.99 6.34
CA ASN A 50 17.05 6.95 6.66
C ASN A 50 15.92 6.95 5.63
N CYS A 51 15.46 5.76 5.25
CA CYS A 51 14.33 5.57 4.35
C CYS A 51 13.29 4.70 5.05
N LYS A 52 12.02 5.14 5.03
CA LYS A 52 10.91 4.40 5.61
C LYS A 52 9.75 4.36 4.61
N THR A 53 9.22 3.17 4.36
CA THR A 53 7.99 2.97 3.60
C THR A 53 6.78 2.94 4.53
N SER A 54 5.60 3.33 4.04
CA SER A 54 4.34 3.27 4.82
C SER A 54 3.85 1.84 5.08
N SER A 55 4.36 0.86 4.35
CA SER A 55 4.07 -0.56 4.49
C SER A 55 5.29 -1.37 4.07
N ASP A 56 5.32 -2.65 4.45
CA ASP A 56 6.42 -3.53 4.07
C ASP A 56 6.44 -3.72 2.55
N VAL A 57 7.58 -3.41 1.94
CA VAL A 57 7.81 -3.57 0.51
C VAL A 57 8.73 -4.75 0.31
N TYR A 58 8.15 -5.91 -0.06
CA TYR A 58 8.89 -7.11 -0.47
C TYR A 58 10.08 -7.45 0.44
N ASN A 59 9.85 -7.45 1.76
CA ASN A 59 10.89 -7.70 2.77
C ASN A 59 12.17 -6.84 2.61
N ASN A 60 12.01 -5.60 2.16
CA ASN A 60 13.08 -4.63 1.86
C ASN A 60 14.01 -5.01 0.70
N ASN A 61 13.72 -6.06 -0.08
CA ASN A 61 14.61 -6.54 -1.14
C ASN A 61 14.59 -5.67 -2.41
N TYR A 62 13.62 -4.76 -2.55
CA TYR A 62 13.41 -3.96 -3.77
C TYR A 62 13.50 -2.46 -3.50
N LEU A 63 14.37 -2.07 -2.55
CA LEU A 63 14.65 -0.68 -2.22
C LEU A 63 16.09 -0.34 -2.64
N ALA A 64 16.28 0.82 -3.28
CA ALA A 64 17.58 1.29 -3.73
C ALA A 64 17.75 2.79 -3.47
N TRP A 65 19.00 3.23 -3.26
CA TRP A 65 19.36 4.64 -3.15
C TRP A 65 19.84 5.18 -4.50
N TYR A 66 19.44 6.40 -4.83
CA TYR A 66 19.85 7.11 -6.04
C TYR A 66 20.40 8.47 -5.66
N GLN A 67 21.49 8.88 -6.32
CA GLN A 67 22.10 10.20 -6.20
C GLN A 67 21.83 10.97 -7.50
N GLN A 68 21.36 12.21 -7.38
CA GLN A 68 21.19 13.14 -8.51
C GLN A 68 22.44 13.99 -8.71
#